data_AF-A0A8S2YJU0-F1
#
_entry.id   AF-A0A8S2YJU0-F1
#
_cell.length_a   1.000
_cell.length_b   1.000
_cell.length_c   1.000
_cell.angle_alpha   90.00
_cell.angle_beta   90.00
_cell.angle_gamma   90.00
#
_symmetry.space_group_name_H-M   'P 1'
#
loop_
_entity.id
_entity.type
_entity.pdbx_description
1 polymer ?
#
loop_
_entity_poly.entity_id
_entity_poly.type
_entity_poly.pdbx_seq_one_letter_code
_entity_poly.pdbx_strand_id
1 'polypeptide(L)' 'QARTEGKIIPTTGVCRQYDDALKEISDNEKALNDYLSKQKKILKNHDIKYVHVQKIRYAMEVSESACRNLDDDYELMSSR' A
#
# COMPACT_ATOMS: atom_id res chain seq x y z
N GLN A 1 10.77 -33.45 1.88
CA GLN A 1 10.89 -31.98 1.71
C GLN A 1 9.58 -31.35 2.15
N ALA A 2 9.65 -30.32 2.99
CA ALA A 2 8.62 -29.59 3.78
C ALA A 2 9.22 -29.19 5.14
N ARG A 3 10.15 -30.03 5.67
CA ARG A 3 10.92 -29.76 6.89
C ARG A 3 11.85 -28.54 6.81
N THR A 4 12.23 -28.11 5.61
CA THR A 4 13.26 -27.08 5.40
C THR A 4 12.69 -25.67 5.22
N GLU A 5 11.42 -25.52 4.84
CA GLU A 5 10.81 -24.20 4.51
C GLU A 5 9.68 -23.79 5.45
N GLY A 6 9.26 -24.65 6.38
CA GLY A 6 8.42 -24.29 7.54
C GLY A 6 7.00 -23.78 7.25
N LYS A 7 6.58 -23.66 5.99
CA LYS A 7 5.22 -23.28 5.59
C LYS A 7 4.64 -24.26 4.59
N ILE A 8 3.58 -24.94 4.99
CA ILE A 8 2.68 -25.64 4.06
C ILE A 8 1.63 -24.63 3.64
N ILE A 9 1.63 -24.23 2.37
CA ILE A 9 0.61 -23.35 1.80
C ILE A 9 -0.52 -24.25 1.27
N PRO A 10 -1.76 -24.14 1.79
CA PRO A 10 -2.90 -24.87 1.24
C PRO A 10 -3.12 -24.48 -0.23
N THR A 11 -3.43 -25.46 -1.08
CA THR A 11 -3.89 -25.17 -2.44
C THR A 11 -5.25 -24.46 -2.38
N THR A 12 -5.52 -23.59 -3.35
CA THR A 12 -6.78 -22.85 -3.43
C THR A 12 -7.98 -23.79 -3.38
N GLY A 13 -8.96 -23.49 -2.54
CA GLY A 13 -10.18 -24.29 -2.34
C GLY A 13 -10.08 -25.38 -1.27
N VAL A 14 -8.89 -25.60 -0.69
CA VAL A 14 -8.69 -26.58 0.40
C VAL A 14 -9.07 -26.01 1.76
N CYS A 15 -8.84 -24.72 1.97
CA CYS A 15 -9.16 -24.04 3.22
C CYS A 15 -9.85 -22.71 2.91
N ARG A 16 -11.17 -22.69 3.03
CA ARG A 16 -11.99 -21.50 2.76
C ARG A 16 -11.53 -20.27 3.55
N GLN A 17 -11.17 -20.43 4.82
CA GLN A 17 -10.67 -19.31 5.63
C GLN A 17 -9.34 -18.74 5.09
N TYR A 18 -8.48 -19.61 4.55
CA TYR A 18 -7.22 -19.19 3.92
C TYR A 18 -7.48 -18.46 2.60
N ASP A 19 -8.37 -19.01 1.76
CA ASP A 19 -8.75 -18.40 0.49
C ASP A 19 -9.45 -17.04 0.68
N ASP A 20 -10.36 -16.95 1.66
CA ASP A 20 -11.06 -15.71 2.02
C ASP A 20 -10.05 -14.65 2.52
N ALA A 21 -9.07 -15.04 3.35
CA ALA A 21 -8.01 -14.13 3.80
C ALA A 21 -7.12 -13.63 2.65
N LEU A 22 -6.76 -14.51 1.70
CA LEU A 22 -6.02 -14.10 0.50
C LEU A 22 -6.82 -13.11 -0.35
N LYS A 23 -8.12 -13.35 -0.51
CA LYS A 23 -9.02 -12.45 -1.23
C LYS A 23 -9.11 -11.10 -0.54
N GLU A 24 -9.28 -11.09 0.78
CA GLU A 24 -9.36 -9.86 1.57
C GLU A 24 -8.07 -9.01 1.45
N ILE A 25 -6.90 -9.65 1.52
CA ILE A 25 -5.61 -8.97 1.31
C ILE A 25 -5.56 -8.35 -0.09
N SER A 26 -5.92 -9.11 -1.12
CA SER A 26 -5.91 -8.61 -2.51
C SER A 26 -6.89 -7.45 -2.73
N ASP A 27 -8.08 -7.54 -2.15
CA ASP A 27 -9.09 -6.48 -2.23
C ASP A 27 -8.60 -5.19 -1.54
N ASN A 28 -7.93 -5.33 -0.38
CA ASN A 28 -7.32 -4.20 0.34
C ASN A 28 -6.16 -3.57 -0.44
N GLU A 29 -5.27 -4.37 -1.04
CA GLU A 29 -4.19 -3.89 -1.89
C GLU A 29 -4.73 -3.12 -3.11
N LYS A 30 -5.80 -3.64 -3.72
CA LYS A 30 -6.47 -2.97 -4.83
C LYS A 30 -7.07 -1.63 -4.41
N ALA A 31 -7.81 -1.61 -3.30
CA ALA A 31 -8.40 -0.38 -2.77
C ALA A 31 -7.33 0.69 -2.49
N LEU A 32 -6.18 0.27 -1.94
CA LEU A 32 -5.05 1.15 -1.66
C LEU A 32 -4.42 1.72 -2.94
N ASN A 33 -4.25 0.89 -3.97
CA ASN A 33 -3.75 1.30 -5.29
C ASN A 33 -4.73 2.24 -6.03
N ASP A 34 -6.03 1.98 -5.92
CA ASP A 34 -7.07 2.84 -6.48
C ASP A 34 -7.05 4.22 -5.81
N TYR A 35 -6.84 4.27 -4.48
CA TYR A 35 -6.66 5.52 -3.76
C TYR A 35 -5.42 6.27 -4.24
N LEU A 36 -4.26 5.60 -4.35
CA LEU A 36 -3.03 6.22 -4.85
C LEU A 36 -3.21 6.80 -6.25
N SER A 37 -3.92 6.08 -7.11
CA SER A 37 -4.22 6.52 -8.49
C SER A 37 -5.08 7.78 -8.51
N LYS A 38 -6.00 7.95 -7.56
CA LYS A 38 -6.77 9.19 -7.39
C LYS A 38 -5.86 10.32 -6.94
N GLN A 39 -4.97 10.08 -5.97
CA GLN A 39 -4.07 11.11 -5.46
C GLN A 39 -3.05 11.58 -6.50
N LYS A 40 -2.55 10.67 -7.35
CA LYS A 40 -1.71 11.03 -8.51
C LYS A 40 -2.38 12.05 -9.44
N LYS A 41 -3.70 11.92 -9.63
CA LYS A 41 -4.48 12.86 -10.47
C LYS A 41 -4.70 14.20 -9.77
N ILE A 42 -5.03 14.19 -8.48
CA ILE A 42 -5.26 15.41 -7.69
C ILE A 42 -3.97 16.24 -7.62
N LEU A 43 -2.85 15.59 -7.30
CA LEU A 43 -1.56 16.23 -7.12
C LEU A 43 -0.80 16.47 -8.42
N LYS A 44 -1.38 16.06 -9.57
CA LYS A 44 -0.77 16.14 -10.91
C LYS A 44 0.66 15.58 -10.93
N ASN A 45 0.91 14.56 -10.11
CA ASN A 45 2.21 13.94 -9.96
C ASN A 45 2.06 12.42 -10.08
N HIS A 46 2.68 11.85 -11.11
CA HIS A 46 2.57 10.41 -11.40
C HIS A 46 3.53 9.54 -10.57
N ASP A 47 4.53 10.12 -9.92
CA ASP A 47 5.59 9.40 -9.20
C ASP A 47 5.27 9.17 -7.72
N ILE A 48 4.04 9.48 -7.29
CA ILE A 48 3.61 9.26 -5.90
C ILE A 48 3.56 7.76 -5.63
N LYS A 49 4.15 7.33 -4.51
CA LYS A 49 4.18 5.93 -4.07
C LYS A 49 3.99 5.83 -2.56
N TYR A 50 3.50 4.69 -2.10
CA TYR A 50 3.47 4.41 -0.68
C TYR A 50 4.85 4.01 -0.18
N VAL A 51 5.26 4.60 0.94
CA VAL A 51 6.48 4.29 1.66
C VAL A 51 6.19 4.05 3.14
N HIS A 52 7.17 3.46 3.80
CA HIS A 52 7.14 3.19 5.22
C HIS A 52 8.27 3.98 5.86
N VAL A 53 7.93 4.93 6.74
CA VAL A 53 8.90 5.77 7.43
C VAL A 53 8.75 5.52 8.93
N GLN A 54 9.75 4.85 9.51
CA GLN A 54 9.76 4.45 10.92
C GLN A 54 8.49 3.69 11.34
N LYS A 55 7.61 4.32 12.13
CA LYS A 55 6.35 3.74 12.63
C LYS A 55 5.15 4.04 11.73
N ILE A 56 5.32 4.90 10.73
CA ILE A 56 4.27 5.33 9.82
C ILE A 56 4.29 4.42 8.61
N ARG A 57 3.21 3.66 8.45
CA ARG A 57 3.03 2.75 7.32
C ARG A 57 2.17 3.42 6.27
N TYR A 58 2.43 3.11 5.00
CA TYR A 58 1.67 3.61 3.87
C TYR A 58 1.61 5.15 3.78
N ALA A 59 2.70 5.84 4.13
CA ALA A 59 2.84 7.27 3.86
C ALA A 59 3.00 7.52 2.35
N MET A 60 2.53 8.65 1.82
CA MET A 60 2.72 9.00 0.42
C MET A 60 4.01 9.81 0.24
N GLU A 61 4.97 9.27 -0.52
CA GLU A 61 6.15 10.02 -0.94
C GLU A 61 5.77 10.92 -2.12
N VAL A 62 6.01 12.22 -1.96
CA VAL A 62 5.72 13.25 -2.96
C VAL A 62 6.98 14.10 -3.13
N SER A 63 7.30 14.49 -4.36
CA SER A 63 8.42 15.41 -4.61
C SER A 63 8.15 16.77 -3.96
N GLU A 64 9.20 17.43 -3.47
CA GLU A 64 9.09 18.73 -2.81
C GLU A 64 8.42 19.80 -3.70
N SER A 65 8.64 19.72 -5.01
CA SER A 65 7.99 20.57 -6.01
C SER A 65 6.48 20.43 -6.05
N ALA A 66 5.96 19.22 -5.84
CA ALA A 66 4.52 18.93 -5.83
C ALA A 66 3.90 19.19 -4.45
N CYS A 67 4.70 19.17 -3.38
CA CYS A 67 4.27 19.48 -2.02
C CYS A 67 3.67 20.88 -1.87
N ARG A 68 4.12 21.85 -2.69
CA ARG A 68 3.61 23.24 -2.67
C ARG A 68 2.15 23.37 -3.11
N ASN A 69 1.61 22.37 -3.81
CA ASN A 69 0.26 22.36 -4.34
C ASN A 69 -0.67 21.42 -3.54
N LEU A 70 -0.26 21.00 -2.33
CA LEU A 70 -1.07 20.18 -1.45
C LEU A 70 -2.08 21.05 -0.71
N ASP A 71 -3.33 20.59 -0.65
CA ASP A 71 -4.37 21.20 0.18
C ASP A 71 -4.14 20.91 1.68
N ASP A 72 -4.88 21.59 2.57
CA ASP A 72 -4.76 21.47 4.04
C ASP A 72 -5.07 20.05 4.59
N ASP A 73 -5.58 19.15 3.74
CA ASP A 73 -5.85 17.75 4.09
C ASP A 73 -4.58 16.90 4.25
N TYR A 74 -3.39 17.45 3.94
CA TYR A 74 -2.11 16.75 3.99
C TYR A 74 -1.20 17.27 5.09
N GLU A 75 -0.73 16.37 5.95
CA GLU A 75 0.33 16.66 6.91
C GLU A 75 1.70 16.30 6.31
N LEU A 76 2.61 17.26 6.29
CA LEU A 76 3.98 17.04 5.82
C LEU A 76 4.79 16.26 6.85
N MET A 77 5.02 14.99 6.57
CA MET A 77 5.91 14.13 7.35
C MET A 77 7.31 14.18 6.75
N SER A 78 8.13 15.13 7.20
CA SER A 78 9.54 15.24 6.78
C SER A 78 10.35 14.02 7.26
N SER A 79 11.13 13.41 6.36
CA SER A 79 12.22 12.53 6.77
C SER A 79 13.41 13.39 7.21
N ARG A 80 13.71 13.42 8.51
CA ARG A 80 15.02 13.89 9.00
C ARG A 80 16.12 12.87 8.73
#